data_AF-A0A7J7M6X1-F1
#
_entry.id   AF-A0A7J7M6X1-F1
#
_cell.length_a   1.000
_cell.length_b   1.000
_cell.length_c   1.000
_cell.angle_alpha   90.00
_cell.angle_beta   90.00
_cell.angle_gamma   90.00
#
_symmetry.space_group_name_H-M   'P 1'
#
loop_
_entity.id
_entity.type
_entity.pdbx_description
1 polymer ?
#
loop_
_entity_poly.entity_id
_entity_poly.type
_entity_poly.pdbx_seq_one_letter_code
_entity_poly.pdbx_strand_id
1 'polypeptide(L)'
;MDSLPTEIFNPLKLDSFVGKSHVVLDFLSDYYKDVESYPVQSQVMPGYLKKGCPDYAPDSPEPLESILEDVRKNIIPGLSFPTEIFNPLELDRFVVKSHAVLDFLSDYYKDVESYPVQRKLIPGYQKKGCPDYAPDSPKPLESILDDVRKNIISGITHW
;
A
#
# COMPACT_ATOMS: atom_id res chain seq x y z
N MET A 1 -31.60 -27.03 -9.72
CA MET A 1 -30.20 -26.81 -9.30
C MET A 1 -29.97 -25.33 -9.50
N ASP A 2 -30.26 -24.56 -8.45
CA ASP A 2 -30.01 -23.13 -8.45
C ASP A 2 -28.50 -22.96 -8.33
N SER A 3 -27.86 -22.50 -9.40
CA SER A 3 -26.48 -22.04 -9.35
C SER A 3 -26.40 -20.96 -8.28
N LEU A 4 -25.55 -21.17 -7.26
CA LEU A 4 -25.24 -20.13 -6.29
C LEU A 4 -24.86 -18.85 -7.06
N PRO A 5 -25.33 -17.66 -6.64
CA PRO A 5 -24.83 -16.42 -7.19
C PRO A 5 -23.32 -16.44 -7.02
N THR A 6 -22.59 -16.37 -8.12
CA THR A 6 -21.17 -16.03 -8.11
C THR A 6 -21.09 -14.57 -7.67
N GLU A 7 -21.29 -14.30 -6.39
CA GLU A 7 -20.80 -13.05 -5.83
C GLU A 7 -19.29 -13.10 -6.07
N ILE A 8 -18.83 -12.24 -6.98
CA ILE A 8 -17.42 -12.00 -7.27
C ILE A 8 -16.72 -11.95 -5.92
N PHE A 9 -15.81 -12.89 -5.68
CA PHE A 9 -15.09 -12.94 -4.42
C PHE A 9 -14.26 -11.66 -4.31
N ASN A 10 -14.80 -10.66 -3.61
CA ASN A 10 -14.18 -9.35 -3.45
C ASN A 10 -13.91 -9.11 -1.95
N PRO A 11 -13.04 -9.92 -1.32
CA PRO A 11 -12.84 -9.94 0.13
C PRO A 11 -12.36 -8.59 0.70
N LEU A 12 -11.90 -7.67 -0.16
CA LEU A 12 -11.32 -6.38 0.25
C LEU A 12 -11.92 -5.15 -0.43
N LYS A 13 -12.89 -5.29 -1.36
CA LYS A 13 -13.24 -4.19 -2.30
C LYS A 13 -11.98 -3.57 -2.89
N LEU A 14 -11.23 -4.37 -3.64
CA LEU A 14 -9.82 -4.12 -3.91
C LEU A 14 -9.51 -2.73 -4.53
N ASP A 15 -10.33 -2.26 -5.47
CA ASP A 15 -10.17 -0.91 -6.02
C ASP A 15 -10.27 0.18 -4.94
N SER A 16 -11.19 0.02 -3.98
CA SER A 16 -11.28 0.92 -2.82
C SER A 16 -10.10 0.78 -1.87
N PHE A 17 -9.55 -0.43 -1.70
CA PHE A 17 -8.37 -0.64 -0.85
C PHE A 17 -7.15 0.05 -1.45
N VAL A 18 -6.85 -0.23 -2.72
CA VAL A 18 -5.71 0.34 -3.45
C VAL A 18 -5.80 1.87 -3.49
N GLY A 19 -6.96 2.41 -3.85
CA GLY A 19 -7.18 3.86 -3.87
C GLY A 19 -6.96 4.51 -2.50
N LYS A 20 -7.49 3.91 -1.41
CA LYS A 20 -7.27 4.40 -0.05
C LYS A 20 -5.81 4.28 0.39
N SER A 21 -5.12 3.21 0.00
CA SER A 21 -3.70 3.04 0.28
C SER A 21 -2.86 4.13 -0.39
N HIS A 22 -3.17 4.51 -1.63
CA HIS A 22 -2.50 5.63 -2.30
C HIS A 22 -2.68 6.93 -1.51
N VAL A 23 -3.90 7.25 -1.10
CA VAL A 23 -4.18 8.44 -0.29
C VAL A 23 -3.36 8.48 1.01
N VAL A 24 -3.23 7.34 1.72
CA VAL A 24 -2.40 7.26 2.94
C VAL A 24 -0.91 7.42 2.62
N LEU A 25 -0.42 6.80 1.55
CA LEU A 25 0.98 6.88 1.16
C LEU A 25 1.37 8.30 0.72
N ASP A 26 0.50 8.97 -0.04
CA ASP A 26 0.67 10.37 -0.43
C ASP A 26 0.67 11.28 0.79
N PHE A 27 -0.25 11.06 1.74
CA PHE A 27 -0.26 11.79 3.01
C PHE A 27 1.05 11.64 3.79
N LEU A 28 1.61 10.43 3.86
CA LEU A 28 2.90 10.18 4.51
C LEU A 28 4.04 10.86 3.76
N SER A 29 4.08 10.77 2.42
CA SER A 29 5.07 11.48 1.59
C SER A 29 5.07 12.97 1.91
N ASP A 30 3.91 13.61 1.86
CA ASP A 30 3.79 15.05 2.12
C ASP A 30 4.19 15.42 3.55
N TYR A 31 3.75 14.64 4.54
CA TYR A 31 4.12 14.86 5.93
C TYR A 31 5.64 14.82 6.15
N TYR A 32 6.35 13.86 5.55
CA TYR A 32 7.80 13.73 5.69
C TYR A 32 8.61 14.72 4.83
N LYS A 33 8.04 15.26 3.75
CA LYS A 33 8.67 16.41 3.03
C LYS A 33 8.77 17.63 3.94
N ASP A 34 7.74 17.87 4.74
CA ASP A 34 7.65 19.04 5.61
C ASP A 34 8.13 18.76 7.04
N VAL A 35 8.55 17.53 7.36
CA VAL A 35 8.78 17.12 8.75
C VAL A 35 9.83 17.98 9.47
N GLU A 36 10.87 18.41 8.74
CA GLU A 36 11.94 19.26 9.28
C GLU A 36 11.46 20.68 9.63
N SER A 37 10.31 21.10 9.08
CA SER A 37 9.71 22.40 9.41
C SER A 37 8.93 22.38 10.73
N TYR A 38 8.58 21.19 11.24
CA TYR A 38 7.86 21.08 12.50
C TYR A 38 8.80 21.22 13.70
N PRO A 39 8.31 21.80 14.82
CA PRO A 39 9.05 21.82 16.07
C PRO A 39 9.42 20.39 16.53
N VAL A 40 10.67 20.20 16.99
CA VAL A 40 11.15 18.92 17.52
C VAL A 40 10.32 18.45 18.73
N GLN A 41 9.89 19.39 19.55
CA GLN A 41 9.01 19.14 20.70
C GLN A 41 7.60 19.60 20.39
N SER A 42 6.63 18.84 20.87
CA SER A 42 5.22 19.23 20.81
C SER A 42 4.98 20.60 21.44
N GLN A 43 4.16 21.42 20.79
CA GLN A 43 3.83 22.79 21.23
C GLN A 43 2.46 22.90 21.93
N VAL A 44 1.81 21.76 22.21
CA VAL A 44 0.46 21.71 22.77
C VAL A 44 0.47 21.20 24.21
N MET A 45 -0.55 21.60 24.98
CA MET A 45 -0.67 21.19 26.38
C MET A 45 -1.24 19.78 26.52
N PRO A 46 -0.86 19.01 27.56
CA PRO A 46 -1.52 17.75 27.89
C PRO A 46 -3.05 17.89 27.94
N GLY A 47 -3.74 16.96 27.29
CA GLY A 47 -5.22 16.94 27.23
C GLY A 47 -5.86 17.86 26.18
N TYR A 48 -5.08 18.55 25.33
CA TYR A 48 -5.64 19.44 24.29
C TYR A 48 -6.61 18.73 23.32
N LEU A 49 -6.31 17.49 22.91
CA LEU A 49 -7.18 16.71 22.01
C LEU A 49 -8.58 16.50 22.60
N LYS A 50 -8.67 16.31 23.92
CA LYS A 50 -9.96 16.09 24.60
C LYS A 50 -10.92 17.28 24.42
N LYS A 51 -10.39 18.49 24.20
CA LYS A 51 -11.21 19.69 23.95
C LYS A 51 -11.77 19.75 22.53
N GLY A 52 -11.12 19.06 21.59
CA GLY A 52 -11.52 19.03 20.17
C GLY A 52 -12.29 17.77 19.77
N CYS A 53 -12.27 16.72 20.59
CA CYS A 53 -13.04 15.51 20.32
C CYS A 53 -14.55 15.76 20.51
N PRO A 54 -15.40 15.27 19.60
CA PRO A 54 -16.84 15.28 19.80
C PRO A 54 -17.23 14.36 20.97
N ASP A 55 -18.36 14.66 21.60
CA ASP A 55 -18.88 13.87 22.74
C ASP A 55 -19.30 12.44 22.32
N TYR A 56 -19.61 12.26 21.03
CA TYR A 56 -20.07 11.00 20.46
C TYR A 56 -19.38 10.72 19.12
N ALA A 57 -19.25 9.45 18.77
CA ALA A 57 -18.78 9.03 17.46
C ALA A 57 -19.79 9.42 16.36
N PRO A 58 -19.33 9.66 15.11
CA PRO A 58 -20.22 9.94 13.99
C PRO A 58 -21.15 8.76 13.68
N ASP A 59 -22.39 9.05 13.30
CA ASP A 59 -23.40 8.04 12.97
C ASP A 59 -23.12 7.30 11.64
N SER A 60 -22.30 7.89 10.78
CA SER A 60 -21.92 7.35 9.47
C SER A 60 -20.41 7.39 9.26
N PRO A 61 -19.84 6.47 8.44
CA PRO A 61 -18.43 6.53 8.08
C PRO A 61 -18.07 7.86 7.41
N GLU A 62 -16.94 8.42 7.82
CA GLU A 62 -16.39 9.64 7.22
C GLU A 62 -15.43 9.30 6.06
N PRO A 63 -15.24 10.22 5.09
CA PRO A 63 -14.20 10.09 4.09
C PRO A 63 -12.81 9.98 4.73
N LEU A 64 -11.94 9.17 4.14
CA LEU A 64 -10.57 8.98 4.65
C LEU A 64 -9.79 10.31 4.67
N GLU A 65 -10.03 11.15 3.68
CA GLU A 65 -9.42 12.47 3.53
C GLU A 65 -9.79 13.39 4.70
N SER A 66 -11.02 13.32 5.19
CA SER A 66 -11.47 14.07 6.36
C SER A 66 -10.74 13.60 7.62
N ILE A 67 -10.59 12.29 7.79
CA ILE A 67 -9.85 11.70 8.92
C ILE A 67 -8.37 12.11 8.88
N LEU A 68 -7.73 12.06 7.70
CA LEU A 68 -6.33 12.48 7.53
C LEU A 68 -6.13 13.98 7.76
N GLU A 69 -7.12 14.80 7.41
CA GLU A 69 -7.11 16.23 7.71
C GLU A 69 -7.21 16.49 9.21
N ASP A 70 -8.01 15.71 9.95
CA ASP A 70 -8.04 15.76 11.41
C ASP A 70 -6.71 15.31 12.02
N VAL A 71 -6.06 14.28 11.46
CA VAL A 71 -4.70 13.90 11.86
C VAL A 71 -3.75 15.07 11.66
N ARG A 72 -3.79 15.74 10.51
CA ARG A 72 -2.93 16.88 10.19
C ARG A 72 -3.12 18.05 11.15
N LYS A 73 -4.37 18.41 11.42
CA LYS A 73 -4.73 19.58 12.26
C LYS A 73 -4.55 19.31 13.74
N ASN A 74 -4.99 18.14 14.19
CA ASN A 74 -5.14 17.86 15.61
C ASN A 74 -4.01 16.99 16.13
N ILE A 75 -3.54 15.97 15.41
CA ILE A 75 -2.56 15.01 15.94
C ILE A 75 -1.11 15.48 15.71
N ILE A 76 -0.75 15.92 14.50
CA ILE A 76 0.63 16.30 14.15
C ILE A 76 1.24 17.35 15.11
N PRO A 77 0.53 18.42 15.53
CA PRO A 77 1.09 19.39 16.48
C PRO A 77 1.44 18.79 17.86
N GLY A 78 0.83 17.65 18.20
CA GLY A 78 1.07 16.88 19.41
C GLY A 78 2.29 15.98 19.38
N LEU A 79 2.89 15.77 18.20
CA LEU A 79 4.01 14.86 18.05
C LEU A 79 5.31 15.52 18.51
N SER A 80 6.20 14.71 19.08
CA SER A 80 7.60 15.09 19.31
C SER A 80 8.47 14.15 18.47
N PHE A 81 9.46 14.69 17.77
CA PHE A 81 10.25 13.95 16.81
C PHE A 81 11.65 13.63 17.34
N PRO A 82 12.15 12.41 17.14
CA PRO A 82 13.57 12.14 17.30
C PRO A 82 14.36 12.84 16.17
N THR A 83 15.53 13.38 16.50
CA THR A 83 16.38 14.13 15.56
C THR A 83 17.12 13.27 14.53
N GLU A 84 16.86 11.96 14.48
CA GLU A 84 17.39 11.07 13.45
C GLU A 84 16.50 11.15 12.21
N ILE A 85 16.91 11.98 11.26
CA ILE A 85 16.13 12.31 10.08
C ILE A 85 16.10 11.11 9.13
N PHE A 86 14.88 10.62 8.87
CA PHE A 86 14.59 9.70 7.79
C PHE A 86 14.79 10.43 6.45
N ASN A 87 15.58 9.87 5.51
CA ASN A 87 15.86 10.52 4.23
C ASN A 87 14.58 10.69 3.38
N PRO A 88 14.08 11.93 3.12
CA PRO A 88 12.85 12.14 2.38
C PRO A 88 12.89 11.59 0.94
N LEU A 89 14.07 11.60 0.30
CA LEU A 89 14.25 11.03 -1.04
C LEU A 89 14.02 9.51 -1.08
N GLU A 90 14.32 8.80 0.00
CA GLU A 90 14.00 7.37 0.10
C GLU A 90 12.50 7.14 0.33
N LEU A 91 11.79 8.08 0.98
CA LEU A 91 10.35 7.96 1.17
C LEU A 91 9.57 8.17 -0.13
N ASP A 92 9.89 9.21 -0.90
CA ASP A 92 9.21 9.44 -2.19
C ASP A 92 9.41 8.24 -3.12
N ARG A 93 10.64 7.71 -3.14
CA ARG A 93 10.95 6.47 -3.86
C ARG A 93 10.17 5.27 -3.32
N PHE A 94 10.00 5.15 -2.00
CA PHE A 94 9.21 4.10 -1.38
C PHE A 94 7.73 4.21 -1.76
N VAL A 95 7.15 5.40 -1.75
CA VAL A 95 5.75 5.66 -2.07
C VAL A 95 5.46 5.32 -3.54
N VAL A 96 6.27 5.82 -4.47
CA VAL A 96 6.14 5.50 -5.90
C VAL A 96 6.19 3.99 -6.15
N LYS A 97 7.15 3.30 -5.51
CA LYS A 97 7.26 1.84 -5.63
C LYS A 97 6.10 1.09 -4.98
N SER A 98 5.57 1.60 -3.88
CA SER A 98 4.43 1.00 -3.18
C SER A 98 3.16 1.09 -4.03
N HIS A 99 2.93 2.22 -4.70
CA HIS A 99 1.85 2.36 -5.69
C HIS A 99 1.96 1.31 -6.78
N ALA A 100 3.15 1.15 -7.38
CA ALA A 100 3.36 0.16 -8.43
C ALA A 100 3.05 -1.28 -7.98
N VAL A 101 3.39 -1.65 -6.73
CA VAL A 101 3.07 -2.98 -6.18
C VAL A 101 1.57 -3.13 -5.89
N LEU A 102 0.93 -2.10 -5.35
CA LEU A 102 -0.51 -2.12 -5.06
C LEU A 102 -1.34 -2.23 -6.34
N ASP A 103 -0.98 -1.47 -7.38
CA ASP A 103 -1.59 -1.54 -8.71
C ASP A 103 -1.40 -2.93 -9.32
N PHE A 104 -0.19 -3.49 -9.23
CA PHE A 104 0.09 -4.85 -9.69
C PHE A 104 -0.79 -5.90 -9.00
N LEU A 105 -0.96 -5.81 -7.68
CA LEU A 105 -1.84 -6.70 -6.93
C LEU A 105 -3.30 -6.49 -7.30
N SER A 106 -3.73 -5.24 -7.51
CA SER A 106 -5.06 -4.89 -7.99
C SER A 106 -5.41 -5.63 -9.26
N ASP A 107 -4.52 -5.54 -10.26
CA ASP A 107 -4.68 -6.20 -11.55
C ASP A 107 -4.70 -7.72 -11.41
N TYR A 108 -3.79 -8.29 -10.61
CA TYR A 108 -3.75 -9.74 -10.40
C TYR A 108 -5.06 -10.29 -9.85
N TYR A 109 -5.62 -9.67 -8.81
CA TYR A 109 -6.86 -10.13 -8.19
C TYR A 109 -8.11 -9.89 -9.05
N LYS A 110 -8.09 -8.90 -9.96
CA LYS A 110 -9.17 -8.75 -10.97
C LYS A 110 -9.28 -9.97 -11.86
N ASP A 111 -8.14 -10.56 -12.20
CA ASP A 111 -8.06 -11.68 -13.14
C ASP A 111 -7.84 -13.03 -12.44
N VAL A 112 -7.71 -13.10 -11.11
CA VAL A 112 -7.27 -14.31 -10.40
C VAL A 112 -8.15 -15.53 -10.68
N GLU A 113 -9.46 -15.31 -10.79
CA GLU A 113 -10.45 -16.36 -11.08
C GLU A 113 -10.32 -16.94 -12.50
N SER A 114 -9.68 -16.21 -13.42
CA SER A 114 -9.42 -16.69 -14.80
C SER A 114 -8.24 -17.67 -14.88
N TYR A 115 -7.37 -17.68 -13.86
CA TYR A 115 -6.23 -18.59 -13.84
C TYR A 115 -6.64 -19.99 -13.36
N PRO A 116 -6.02 -21.05 -13.89
CA PRO A 116 -6.26 -22.40 -13.37
C PRO A 116 -5.67 -22.52 -11.97
N VAL A 117 -6.52 -22.90 -10.99
CA VAL A 117 -6.16 -23.07 -9.56
C VAL A 117 -4.85 -23.82 -9.40
N GLN A 118 -4.71 -25.01 -10.02
CA GLN A 118 -3.49 -25.80 -10.00
C GLN A 118 -2.85 -25.88 -11.39
N ARG A 119 -1.55 -25.57 -11.46
CA ARG A 119 -0.75 -25.73 -12.68
C ARG A 119 -0.10 -27.12 -12.75
N LYS A 120 -0.18 -27.76 -13.91
CA LYS A 120 0.51 -29.03 -14.20
C LYS A 120 1.87 -28.74 -14.83
N LEU A 121 2.87 -28.41 -14.00
CA LEU A 121 4.23 -28.09 -14.44
C LEU A 121 5.17 -29.27 -14.18
N ILE A 122 6.26 -29.30 -14.94
CA ILE A 122 7.35 -30.26 -14.72
C ILE A 122 8.42 -29.66 -13.80
N PRO A 123 9.10 -30.48 -12.96
CA PRO A 123 10.25 -30.03 -12.20
C PRO A 123 11.27 -29.29 -13.08
N GLY A 124 11.75 -28.15 -12.60
CA GLY A 124 12.68 -27.29 -13.34
C GLY A 124 12.04 -26.30 -14.32
N TYR A 125 10.71 -26.22 -14.43
CA TYR A 125 9.99 -25.25 -15.27
C TYR A 125 10.53 -23.81 -15.11
N GLN A 126 10.67 -23.35 -13.86
CA GLN A 126 11.13 -21.99 -13.54
C GLN A 126 12.54 -21.67 -14.06
N LYS A 127 13.43 -22.68 -14.15
CA LYS A 127 14.82 -22.47 -14.57
C LYS A 127 14.92 -21.91 -15.99
N LYS A 128 13.93 -22.16 -16.84
CA LYS A 128 13.90 -21.62 -18.22
C LYS A 128 13.69 -20.11 -18.26
N GLY A 129 13.09 -19.52 -17.21
CA GLY A 129 12.77 -18.10 -17.12
C GLY A 129 13.69 -17.31 -16.18
N CYS A 130 14.66 -17.96 -15.54
CA CYS A 130 15.59 -17.30 -14.62
C CYS A 130 17.01 -17.30 -15.22
N PRO A 131 17.75 -16.19 -15.12
CA PRO A 131 19.16 -16.16 -15.51
C PRO A 131 20.00 -17.06 -14.59
N ASP A 132 21.09 -17.61 -15.11
CA ASP A 132 22.02 -18.47 -14.36
C ASP A 132 22.80 -17.71 -13.26
N TYR A 133 22.87 -16.37 -13.38
CA TYR A 133 23.58 -15.50 -12.46
C TYR A 133 22.72 -14.30 -12.06
N ALA A 134 22.97 -13.78 -10.87
CA ALA A 134 22.38 -12.52 -10.43
C ALA A 134 22.85 -11.37 -11.33
N PRO A 135 22.01 -10.34 -11.55
CA PRO A 135 22.44 -9.17 -12.31
C PRO A 135 23.52 -8.39 -11.55
N ASP A 136 24.52 -7.87 -12.27
CA ASP A 136 25.60 -7.07 -11.69
C ASP A 136 25.14 -5.68 -11.21
N SER A 137 23.92 -5.28 -11.56
CA SER A 137 23.32 -3.99 -11.17
C SER A 137 21.83 -4.14 -10.83
N PRO A 138 21.27 -3.22 -10.04
CA PRO A 138 19.84 -3.22 -9.73
C PRO A 138 18.99 -3.10 -10.99
N LYS A 139 17.91 -3.87 -11.05
CA LYS A 139 16.86 -3.70 -12.07
C LYS A 139 15.75 -2.77 -11.56
N PRO A 140 15.06 -2.05 -12.46
CA PRO A 140 13.83 -1.35 -12.12
C PRO A 140 12.79 -2.31 -11.53
N LEU A 141 11.98 -1.83 -10.59
CA LEU A 141 10.95 -2.65 -9.94
C LEU A 141 9.92 -3.15 -10.96
N GLU A 142 9.61 -2.33 -11.96
CA GLU A 142 8.64 -2.58 -13.01
C GLU A 142 9.07 -3.78 -13.87
N SER A 143 10.37 -3.88 -14.17
CA SER A 143 10.93 -5.05 -14.86
C SER A 143 10.81 -6.31 -14.00
N ILE A 144 10.95 -6.19 -12.68
CA ILE A 144 10.82 -7.33 -11.76
C ILE A 144 9.36 -7.77 -11.67
N LEU A 145 8.41 -6.84 -11.55
CA LEU A 145 6.98 -7.13 -11.55
C LEU A 145 6.52 -7.75 -12.87
N ASP A 146 7.09 -7.33 -14.00
CA ASP A 146 6.86 -7.98 -15.29
C ASP A 146 7.39 -9.42 -15.36
N ASP A 147 8.57 -9.68 -14.79
CA ASP A 147 9.11 -11.04 -14.67
C ASP A 147 8.22 -11.89 -13.76
N VAL A 148 7.69 -11.34 -12.66
CA VAL A 148 6.72 -12.02 -11.79
C VAL A 148 5.45 -12.36 -12.57
N ARG A 149 4.89 -11.40 -13.31
CA ARG A 149 3.68 -11.60 -14.13
C ARG A 149 3.87 -12.72 -15.15
N LYS A 150 4.98 -12.71 -15.88
CA LYS A 150 5.23 -13.65 -16.99
C LYS A 150 5.64 -15.03 -16.50
N ASN A 151 6.57 -15.07 -15.55
CA ASN A 151 7.30 -16.29 -15.22
C ASN A 151 6.85 -16.92 -13.90
N ILE A 152 6.28 -16.16 -12.97
CA ILE A 152 5.90 -16.66 -11.63
C ILE A 152 4.40 -16.90 -11.55
N ILE A 153 3.55 -15.93 -11.91
CA ILE A 153 2.08 -16.06 -11.82
C ILE A 153 1.57 -17.24 -12.66
N SER A 154 2.16 -17.46 -13.84
CA SER A 154 1.86 -18.63 -14.67
C SER A 154 2.26 -19.97 -14.04
N GLY A 155 3.13 -19.93 -13.04
CA GLY A 155 3.78 -21.06 -12.40
C GLY A 155 3.19 -21.47 -11.04
N ILE A 156 2.44 -20.59 -10.37
CA ILE A 156 1.95 -20.83 -9.01
C ILE A 156 0.63 -21.63 -8.99
N THR A 157 0.30 -22.16 -7.82
CA THR A 157 -1.08 -22.56 -7.49
C THR A 157 -1.77 -21.33 -6.92
N HIS A 158 -2.90 -20.93 -7.50
CA HIS A 158 -3.71 -19.81 -7.05
C HIS A 158 -4.66 -20.32 -5.97
N TRP A 159 -4.34 -20.02 -4.71
CA TRP A 159 -5.11 -20.43 -3.53
C TRP A 159 -6.31 -19.53 -3.28
#